data_AF-A0A954FCC9-F1
#
_entry.id   AF-A0A954FCC9-F1
#
_cell.length_a   1.000
_cell.length_b   1.000
_cell.length_c   1.000
_cell.angle_alpha   90.00
_cell.angle_beta   90.00
_cell.angle_gamma   90.00
#
_symmetry.space_group_name_H-M   'P 1'
#
loop_
_entity.id
_entity.type
_entity.pdbx_description
1 polymer ?
#
loop_
_entity_poly.entity_id
_entity_poly.type
_entity_poly.pdbx_seq_one_letter_code
_entity_poly.pdbx_strand_id
1 'polypeptide(L)'
;MTDSAESNPSQSDPQESNTSISPWKITSWISCFVVAGSILACVIIAAVRSECLTQVKVTALDAAAEPRDHDLPLIRQKEALPDYELLIITQELIGVKLGAKPDTSAVKGLVWKLNQPIGIHDIVGIRLQDQDKLISDALVEVPFSRDPVVAGNYRFEFQTVYSAQVGVQSFFQTPIGLTIAFVFVIAVLLILVNYFDLDFN
;
A
#
# COMPACT_ATOMS: atom_id res chain seq x y z
N MET A 1 23.52 -23.94 94.02
CA MET A 1 22.71 -24.71 93.06
C MET A 1 22.15 -23.69 92.09
N THR A 2 22.91 -23.37 91.03
CA THR A 2 22.86 -24.00 89.67
C THR A 2 21.53 -23.63 89.00
N ASP A 3 21.44 -23.00 87.82
CA ASP A 3 22.38 -22.81 86.71
C ASP A 3 22.03 -21.56 85.90
N SER A 4 23.06 -20.99 85.28
CA SER A 4 22.95 -20.10 84.12
C SER A 4 22.48 -20.87 82.88
N ALA A 5 21.62 -20.26 82.06
CA ALA A 5 21.54 -20.59 80.64
C ALA A 5 21.18 -19.34 79.83
N GLU A 6 22.16 -18.91 79.06
CA GLU A 6 22.21 -17.85 78.07
C GLU A 6 21.82 -18.43 76.70
N SER A 7 21.01 -17.72 75.89
CA SER A 7 20.97 -17.75 74.40
C SER A 7 19.68 -17.07 73.91
N ASN A 8 19.76 -15.80 73.52
CA ASN A 8 19.90 -15.25 72.15
C ASN A 8 18.60 -15.17 71.33
N PRO A 9 18.45 -14.09 70.52
CA PRO A 9 17.17 -13.61 70.01
C PRO A 9 16.70 -14.48 68.86
N SER A 10 15.39 -14.80 68.82
CA SER A 10 14.77 -15.31 67.61
C SER A 10 14.71 -14.20 66.56
N GLN A 11 15.80 -14.14 65.80
CA GLN A 11 15.84 -13.59 64.45
C GLN A 11 14.88 -14.42 63.60
N SER A 12 13.67 -13.90 63.37
CA SER A 12 12.80 -14.41 62.30
C SER A 12 13.11 -13.61 61.04
N ASP A 13 13.56 -14.34 60.03
CA ASP A 13 14.01 -13.92 58.71
C ASP A 13 13.13 -12.85 58.05
N PRO A 14 13.70 -12.00 57.16
CA PRO A 14 12.88 -11.17 56.29
C PRO A 14 11.98 -12.12 55.49
N GLN A 15 10.67 -12.07 55.74
CA GLN A 15 9.68 -12.71 54.87
C GLN A 15 9.99 -12.26 53.44
N GLU A 16 10.52 -13.18 52.66
CA GLU A 16 10.55 -13.09 51.21
C GLU A 16 9.10 -12.85 50.79
N SER A 17 8.77 -11.58 50.52
CA SER A 17 7.49 -11.21 49.97
C SER A 17 7.46 -11.80 48.57
N ASN A 18 7.02 -13.05 48.46
CA ASN A 18 6.62 -13.66 47.21
C ASN A 18 5.46 -12.82 46.68
N THR A 19 5.79 -11.75 45.96
CA THR A 19 4.87 -10.86 45.28
C THR A 19 4.14 -11.71 44.25
N SER A 20 3.02 -12.32 44.66
CA SER A 20 2.15 -13.05 43.77
C SER A 20 1.62 -12.06 42.75
N ILE A 21 2.16 -12.13 41.53
CA ILE A 21 1.73 -11.26 40.45
C ILE A 21 0.28 -11.64 40.16
N SER A 22 -0.63 -10.72 40.47
CA SER A 22 -2.07 -10.92 40.23
C SER A 22 -2.30 -11.25 38.76
N PRO A 23 -3.13 -12.26 38.44
CA PRO A 23 -3.51 -12.59 37.06
C PRO A 23 -3.98 -11.38 36.26
N TRP A 24 -4.63 -10.41 36.91
CA TRP A 24 -5.05 -9.15 36.29
C TRP A 24 -3.89 -8.27 35.81
N LYS A 25 -2.77 -8.24 36.55
CA LYS A 25 -1.56 -7.51 36.14
C LYS A 25 -0.92 -8.17 34.93
N ILE A 26 -0.89 -9.51 34.90
CA ILE A 26 -0.37 -10.28 33.77
C ILE A 26 -1.22 -10.03 32.52
N THR A 27 -2.54 -10.14 32.63
CA THR A 27 -3.48 -9.85 31.52
C THR A 27 -3.36 -8.41 31.03
N SER A 28 -3.21 -7.44 31.95
CA SER A 28 -3.02 -6.03 31.58
C SER A 28 -1.72 -5.79 30.82
N TRP A 29 -0.61 -6.40 31.24
CA TRP A 29 0.66 -6.31 30.51
C TRP A 29 0.59 -6.97 29.14
N ILE A 30 0.01 -8.17 29.05
CA ILE A 30 -0.18 -8.85 27.76
C ILE A 30 -1.02 -7.97 26.83
N SER A 31 -2.13 -7.42 27.32
CA SER A 31 -2.97 -6.53 26.52
C SER A 31 -2.20 -5.28 26.06
N CYS A 32 -1.42 -4.67 26.94
CA CYS A 32 -0.57 -3.52 26.60
C CYS A 32 0.45 -3.88 25.50
N PHE A 33 1.14 -5.02 25.61
CA PHE A 33 2.09 -5.47 24.59
C PHE A 33 1.41 -5.78 23.25
N VAL A 34 0.22 -6.40 23.27
CA VAL A 34 -0.55 -6.69 22.06
C VAL A 34 -0.95 -5.40 21.36
N VAL A 35 -1.44 -4.41 22.09
CA VAL A 35 -1.82 -3.10 21.53
C VAL A 35 -0.60 -2.38 20.98
N ALA A 36 0.48 -2.26 21.78
CA ALA A 36 1.70 -1.60 21.36
C ALA A 36 2.33 -2.28 20.13
N GLY A 37 2.39 -3.61 20.13
CA GLY A 37 2.88 -4.40 19.01
C GLY A 37 2.04 -4.23 17.75
N SER A 38 0.70 -4.16 17.88
CA SER A 38 -0.21 -3.93 16.76
C SER A 38 -0.04 -2.55 16.15
N ILE A 39 0.10 -1.51 16.98
CA ILE A 39 0.37 -0.14 16.52
C ILE A 39 1.74 -0.09 15.81
N LEU A 40 2.77 -0.70 16.40
CA LEU A 40 4.10 -0.72 15.82
C LEU A 40 4.12 -1.45 14.47
N ALA A 41 3.45 -2.60 14.37
CA ALA A 41 3.29 -3.34 13.12
C ALA A 41 2.57 -2.51 12.06
N CYS A 42 1.51 -1.79 12.44
CA CYS A 42 0.81 -0.86 11.56
C CYS A 42 1.75 0.21 11.00
N VAL A 43 2.50 0.90 11.87
CA VAL A 43 3.44 1.95 11.46
C VAL A 43 4.53 1.42 10.53
N ILE A 44 5.12 0.26 10.85
CA ILE A 44 6.18 -0.35 10.04
C ILE A 44 5.64 -0.73 8.66
N ILE A 45 4.52 -1.44 8.59
CA ILE A 45 3.94 -1.89 7.32
C ILE A 45 3.49 -0.69 6.48
N ALA A 46 2.84 0.30 7.11
CA ALA A 46 2.41 1.51 6.42
C ALA A 46 3.62 2.28 5.86
N ALA A 47 4.70 2.40 6.62
CA ALA A 47 5.93 3.04 6.15
C ALA A 47 6.53 2.30 4.95
N VAL A 48 6.66 0.96 5.04
CA VAL A 48 7.21 0.13 3.95
C VAL A 48 6.34 0.18 2.68
N ARG A 49 5.02 0.25 2.83
CA ARG A 49 4.08 0.29 1.69
C ARG A 49 3.63 1.70 1.30
N SER A 50 4.29 2.74 1.82
CA SER A 50 3.90 4.15 1.54
C SER A 50 4.39 4.67 0.20
N GLU A 51 5.27 3.95 -0.50
CA GLU A 51 5.77 4.37 -1.81
C GLU A 51 4.67 4.23 -2.88
N CYS A 52 4.39 5.32 -3.57
CA CYS A 52 3.36 5.42 -4.59
C CYS A 52 3.87 6.07 -5.87
N LEU A 53 3.34 5.62 -7.00
CA LEU A 53 3.55 6.20 -8.32
C LEU A 53 2.71 7.47 -8.45
N THR A 54 3.30 8.54 -8.95
CA THR A 54 2.61 9.83 -9.19
C THR A 54 2.68 10.30 -10.62
N GLN A 55 3.69 9.86 -11.36
CA GLN A 55 3.87 10.26 -12.74
C GLN A 55 4.59 9.17 -13.54
N VAL A 56 4.16 9.00 -14.78
CA VAL A 56 4.83 8.17 -15.78
C VAL A 56 5.19 9.05 -16.96
N LYS A 57 6.44 8.96 -17.41
CA LYS A 57 6.90 9.56 -18.64
C LYS A 57 7.23 8.47 -19.64
N VAL A 58 6.70 8.59 -20.85
CA VAL A 58 6.99 7.66 -21.96
C VAL A 58 7.67 8.42 -23.07
N THR A 59 8.83 7.93 -23.51
CA THR A 59 9.61 8.56 -24.57
C THR A 59 9.81 7.57 -25.71
N ALA A 60 9.43 7.93 -26.94
CA ALA A 60 9.76 7.14 -28.12
C ALA A 60 11.26 7.25 -28.41
N LEU A 61 11.89 6.12 -28.71
CA LEU A 61 13.33 6.05 -29.00
C LEU A 61 13.64 6.38 -30.46
N ASP A 62 12.77 5.96 -31.38
CA ASP A 62 12.85 6.25 -32.81
C ASP A 62 11.52 6.86 -33.31
N ALA A 63 11.61 8.08 -33.86
CA ALA A 63 10.48 8.80 -34.42
C ALA A 63 9.89 8.12 -35.67
N ALA A 64 10.72 7.38 -36.43
CA ALA A 64 10.28 6.71 -37.65
C ALA A 64 9.49 5.43 -37.37
N ALA A 65 9.67 4.84 -36.19
CA ALA A 65 8.99 3.62 -35.74
C ALA A 65 7.76 3.91 -34.87
N GLU A 66 7.36 5.17 -34.70
CA GLU A 66 6.05 5.48 -34.09
C GLU A 66 4.92 4.97 -35.01
N PRO A 67 3.89 4.31 -34.45
CA PRO A 67 2.70 3.95 -35.22
C PRO A 67 2.14 5.21 -35.87
N ARG A 68 1.67 5.08 -37.10
CA ARG A 68 0.93 6.13 -37.78
C ARG A 68 -0.41 5.55 -38.16
N ASP A 69 -1.46 6.33 -37.97
CA ASP A 69 -2.78 5.96 -38.49
C ASP A 69 -2.68 5.85 -40.01
N HIS A 70 -2.84 4.63 -40.52
CA HIS A 70 -2.87 4.37 -41.96
C HIS A 70 -4.32 4.32 -42.45
N ASP A 71 -4.53 4.97 -43.59
CA ASP A 71 -5.79 5.33 -44.24
C ASP A 71 -6.91 4.25 -44.25
N LEU A 72 -8.14 4.72 -44.01
CA LEU A 72 -9.33 4.10 -44.61
C LEU A 72 -9.24 4.26 -46.15
N PRO A 73 -9.55 3.22 -46.94
CA PRO A 73 -9.24 3.14 -48.38
C PRO A 73 -9.91 4.19 -49.31
N LEU A 74 -10.64 5.19 -48.79
CA LEU A 74 -11.44 6.15 -49.56
C LEU A 74 -11.24 7.62 -49.20
N ILE A 75 -10.52 7.95 -48.12
CA ILE A 75 -10.27 9.34 -47.73
C ILE A 75 -8.80 9.44 -47.36
N ARG A 76 -7.99 10.13 -48.19
CA ARG A 76 -6.61 10.48 -47.85
C ARG A 76 -6.63 11.40 -46.64
N GLN A 77 -6.49 10.84 -45.44
CA GLN A 77 -6.20 11.64 -44.26
C GLN A 77 -4.69 11.76 -44.13
N LYS A 78 -4.26 12.94 -43.71
CA LYS A 78 -2.86 13.29 -43.48
C LYS A 78 -2.32 12.36 -42.40
N GLU A 79 -1.13 11.77 -42.59
CA GLU A 79 -0.44 10.94 -41.59
C GLU A 79 -0.62 11.50 -40.18
N ALA A 80 -1.56 10.95 -39.42
CA ALA A 80 -1.88 11.42 -38.08
C ALA A 80 -0.97 10.72 -37.08
N LEU A 81 -0.59 11.45 -36.05
CA LEU A 81 0.20 10.90 -34.95
C LEU A 81 -0.74 10.09 -34.05
N PRO A 82 -0.22 9.06 -33.37
CA PRO A 82 -1.06 8.15 -32.60
C PRO A 82 -1.65 8.84 -31.37
N ASP A 83 -2.81 8.34 -30.93
CA ASP A 83 -3.55 8.83 -29.77
C ASP A 83 -3.13 8.04 -28.53
N TYR A 84 -1.93 8.33 -28.01
CA TYR A 84 -1.36 7.58 -26.90
C TYR A 84 -2.20 7.69 -25.62
N GLU A 85 -2.59 6.54 -25.07
CA GLU A 85 -3.21 6.41 -23.75
C GLU A 85 -2.35 5.50 -22.86
N LEU A 86 -2.27 5.85 -21.57
CA LEU A 86 -1.57 5.04 -20.58
C LEU A 86 -2.58 4.39 -19.63
N LEU A 87 -2.48 3.08 -19.50
CA LEU A 87 -3.29 2.24 -18.62
C LEU A 87 -2.41 1.62 -17.53
N ILE A 88 -2.77 1.84 -16.26
CA ILE A 88 -2.12 1.16 -15.14
C ILE A 88 -3.00 -0.01 -14.70
N ILE A 89 -2.46 -1.22 -14.78
CA ILE A 89 -3.13 -2.45 -14.39
C ILE A 89 -2.78 -2.73 -12.92
N THR A 90 -3.80 -2.79 -12.06
CA THR A 90 -3.63 -3.06 -10.63
C THR A 90 -3.82 -4.55 -10.29
N GLN A 91 -3.50 -4.95 -9.07
CA GLN A 91 -3.74 -6.32 -8.57
C GLN A 91 -5.21 -6.75 -8.66
N GLU A 92 -6.14 -5.80 -8.57
CA GLU A 92 -7.58 -6.06 -8.74
C GLU A 92 -7.98 -6.28 -10.21
N LEU A 93 -7.00 -6.27 -11.15
CA LEU A 93 -7.18 -6.32 -12.60
C LEU A 93 -8.02 -5.16 -13.15
N ILE A 94 -8.21 -4.11 -12.35
CA ILE A 94 -8.88 -2.88 -12.76
C ILE A 94 -7.82 -1.97 -13.40
N GLY A 95 -8.04 -1.63 -14.66
CA GLY A 95 -7.18 -0.70 -15.39
C GLY A 95 -7.53 0.76 -15.09
N VAL A 96 -6.59 1.52 -14.53
CA VAL A 96 -6.73 2.97 -14.34
C VAL A 96 -6.21 3.68 -15.58
N LYS A 97 -7.13 4.31 -16.33
CA LYS A 97 -6.82 5.11 -17.52
C LYS A 97 -6.37 6.51 -17.12
N LEU A 98 -5.23 6.96 -17.65
CA LEU A 98 -4.65 8.27 -17.33
C LEU A 98 -4.98 9.36 -18.36
N GLY A 99 -5.85 9.04 -19.32
CA GLY A 99 -6.28 9.93 -20.39
C GLY A 99 -5.35 9.87 -21.61
N ALA A 100 -5.93 10.14 -22.77
CA ALA A 100 -5.20 10.15 -24.04
C ALA A 100 -4.46 11.47 -24.27
N LYS A 101 -3.34 11.38 -25.00
CA LYS A 101 -2.58 12.51 -25.55
C LYS A 101 -2.73 12.47 -27.07
N PRO A 102 -3.77 13.13 -27.61
CA PRO A 102 -4.12 12.96 -29.01
C PRO A 102 -3.08 13.61 -29.93
N ASP A 103 -2.87 13.02 -31.11
CA ASP A 103 -2.03 13.55 -32.18
C ASP A 103 -0.64 14.04 -31.71
N THR A 104 -0.04 13.40 -30.70
CA THR A 104 1.19 13.88 -30.07
C THR A 104 2.30 12.84 -30.11
N SER A 105 3.41 13.18 -30.74
CA SER A 105 4.62 12.35 -30.76
C SER A 105 5.24 12.19 -29.36
N ALA A 106 5.69 10.98 -29.05
CA ALA A 106 6.36 10.67 -27.80
C ALA A 106 7.87 10.91 -27.82
N VAL A 107 8.45 11.37 -28.92
CA VAL A 107 9.91 11.62 -29.07
C VAL A 107 10.45 12.60 -28.01
N LYS A 108 9.67 13.63 -27.65
CA LYS A 108 10.07 14.60 -26.60
C LYS A 108 9.74 14.12 -25.17
N GLY A 109 9.10 12.97 -25.05
CA GLY A 109 8.58 12.43 -23.80
C GLY A 109 7.19 12.96 -23.48
N LEU A 110 6.20 12.06 -23.46
CA LEU A 110 4.86 12.33 -22.96
C LEU A 110 4.80 12.06 -21.47
N VAL A 111 4.09 12.92 -20.74
CA VAL A 111 3.99 12.84 -19.30
C VAL A 111 2.52 12.69 -18.89
N TRP A 112 2.25 11.62 -18.14
CA TRP A 112 0.98 11.40 -17.46
C TRP A 112 1.17 11.56 -15.96
N LYS A 113 0.46 12.53 -15.40
CA LYS A 113 0.37 12.72 -13.95
C LYS A 113 -0.87 12.00 -13.45
N LEU A 114 -0.70 11.20 -12.41
CA LEU A 114 -1.79 10.49 -11.78
C LEU A 114 -2.56 11.47 -10.89
N ASN A 115 -3.88 11.55 -11.08
CA ASN A 115 -4.75 12.37 -10.23
C ASN A 115 -4.82 11.84 -8.80
N GLN A 116 -4.71 10.52 -8.65
CA GLN A 116 -4.63 9.83 -7.37
C GLN A 116 -3.37 8.95 -7.38
N PRO A 117 -2.46 9.10 -6.40
CA PRO A 117 -1.28 8.25 -6.33
C PRO A 117 -1.65 6.78 -6.16
N ILE A 118 -0.98 5.89 -6.89
CA ILE A 118 -1.22 4.45 -6.82
C ILE A 118 -0.06 3.78 -6.09
N GLY A 119 -0.35 2.96 -5.09
CA GLY A 119 0.68 2.21 -4.36
C GLY A 119 1.46 1.31 -5.30
N ILE A 120 2.79 1.34 -5.24
CA ILE A 120 3.64 0.57 -6.17
C ILE A 120 3.36 -0.93 -6.08
N HIS A 121 3.09 -1.41 -4.88
CA HIS A 121 2.77 -2.81 -4.63
C HIS A 121 1.47 -3.25 -5.30
N ASP A 122 0.55 -2.31 -5.60
CA ASP A 122 -0.69 -2.62 -6.29
C ASP A 122 -0.51 -2.68 -7.81
N ILE A 123 0.60 -2.18 -8.36
CA ILE A 123 0.83 -2.13 -9.81
C ILE A 123 1.33 -3.49 -10.30
N VAL A 124 0.59 -4.09 -11.22
CA VAL A 124 0.97 -5.32 -11.92
C VAL A 124 1.67 -4.99 -13.24
N GLY A 125 1.15 -4.01 -13.97
CA GLY A 125 1.68 -3.62 -15.28
C GLY A 125 1.26 -2.21 -15.67
N ILE A 126 2.04 -1.61 -16.56
CA ILE A 126 1.80 -0.30 -17.13
C ILE A 126 1.81 -0.48 -18.64
N ARG A 127 0.66 -0.25 -19.27
CA ARG A 127 0.43 -0.48 -20.68
C ARG A 127 0.28 0.84 -21.41
N LEU A 128 1.06 1.02 -22.46
CA LEU A 128 0.85 2.04 -23.47
C LEU A 128 -0.03 1.45 -24.57
N GLN A 129 -1.09 2.16 -24.91
CA GLN A 129 -2.02 1.77 -25.96
C GLN A 129 -2.27 2.95 -26.89
N ASP A 130 -2.62 2.63 -28.13
CA ASP A 130 -3.10 3.59 -29.11
C ASP A 130 -4.62 3.61 -29.08
N GLN A 131 -5.20 4.80 -28.95
CA GLN A 131 -6.64 4.97 -28.86
C GLN A 131 -7.23 5.27 -30.24
N ASP A 132 -7.17 4.31 -31.15
CA ASP A 132 -7.84 4.47 -32.44
C ASP A 132 -9.37 4.39 -32.27
N LYS A 133 -10.12 5.15 -33.08
CA LYS A 133 -11.58 5.40 -32.97
C LYS A 133 -12.44 4.14 -33.00
N LEU A 134 -11.87 2.99 -33.36
CA LEU A 134 -12.58 1.72 -33.53
C LEU A 134 -12.06 0.60 -32.62
N ILE A 135 -10.77 0.54 -32.31
CA ILE A 135 -10.16 -0.51 -31.47
C ILE A 135 -8.96 0.10 -30.74
N SER A 136 -8.93 -0.01 -29.40
CA SER A 136 -7.73 0.32 -28.63
C SER A 136 -6.72 -0.82 -28.74
N ASP A 137 -5.57 -0.56 -29.35
CA ASP A 137 -4.52 -1.57 -29.53
C ASP A 137 -3.40 -1.39 -28.51
N ALA A 138 -2.98 -2.49 -27.90
CA ALA A 138 -1.93 -2.49 -26.89
C ALA A 138 -0.56 -2.44 -27.58
N LEU A 139 0.10 -1.29 -27.51
CA LEU A 139 1.43 -1.12 -28.13
C LEU A 139 2.50 -1.86 -27.35
N VAL A 140 2.55 -1.65 -26.04
CA VAL A 140 3.52 -2.30 -25.16
C VAL A 140 3.06 -2.28 -23.71
N GLU A 141 3.44 -3.31 -22.95
CA GLU A 141 3.20 -3.39 -21.51
C GLU A 141 4.51 -3.67 -20.79
N VAL A 142 4.75 -2.95 -19.69
CA VAL A 142 5.95 -3.08 -18.86
C VAL A 142 5.57 -3.25 -17.39
N PRO A 143 6.32 -4.04 -16.61
CA PRO A 143 6.18 -4.03 -15.17
C PRO A 143 6.69 -2.70 -14.61
N PHE A 144 6.21 -2.34 -13.41
CA PHE A 144 6.80 -1.22 -12.69
C PHE A 144 8.27 -1.52 -12.34
N SER A 145 9.13 -0.50 -12.48
CA SER A 145 10.53 -0.52 -12.04
C SER A 145 10.91 0.84 -11.48
N ARG A 146 11.90 0.89 -10.59
CA ARG A 146 12.50 2.17 -10.16
C ARG A 146 13.43 2.75 -11.22
N ASP A 147 14.05 1.88 -12.01
CA ASP A 147 14.89 2.27 -13.12
C ASP A 147 14.08 2.43 -14.40
N PRO A 148 14.49 3.30 -15.33
CA PRO A 148 13.83 3.43 -16.62
C PRO A 148 13.79 2.09 -17.37
N VAL A 149 12.61 1.72 -17.87
CA VAL A 149 12.40 0.47 -18.60
C VAL A 149 12.26 0.76 -20.08
N VAL A 150 12.95 -0.01 -20.92
CA VAL A 150 12.79 0.06 -22.37
C VAL A 150 12.06 -1.18 -22.84
N ALA A 151 10.99 -0.98 -23.60
CA ALA A 151 10.26 -2.06 -24.23
C ALA A 151 9.72 -1.61 -25.60
N GLY A 152 9.97 -2.42 -26.63
CA GLY A 152 9.71 -2.02 -28.01
C GLY A 152 10.46 -0.75 -28.38
N ASN A 153 9.74 0.23 -28.93
CA ASN A 153 10.27 1.55 -29.31
C ASN A 153 10.13 2.61 -28.19
N TYR A 154 9.80 2.21 -26.96
CA TYR A 154 9.45 3.15 -25.90
C TYR A 154 10.30 2.97 -24.65
N ARG A 155 10.65 4.10 -24.03
CA ARG A 155 11.28 4.18 -22.72
C ARG A 155 10.30 4.75 -21.70
N PHE A 156 10.08 4.01 -20.62
CA PHE A 156 9.24 4.38 -19.50
C PHE A 156 10.10 4.86 -18.34
N GLU A 157 9.78 6.03 -17.80
CA GLU A 157 10.39 6.61 -16.62
C GLU A 157 9.29 6.84 -15.57
N PHE A 158 9.51 6.34 -14.36
CA PHE A 158 8.53 6.37 -13.29
C PHE A 158 8.97 7.32 -12.19
N GLN A 159 8.05 8.16 -11.70
CA GLN A 159 8.30 9.02 -10.55
C GLN A 159 7.44 8.56 -9.38
N THR A 160 8.12 8.31 -8.27
CA THR A 160 7.50 7.83 -7.04
C THR A 160 7.68 8.84 -5.91
N VAL A 161 6.73 8.85 -4.99
CA VAL A 161 6.81 9.61 -3.74
C VAL A 161 6.34 8.73 -2.59
N TYR A 162 6.65 9.13 -1.36
CA TYR A 162 6.10 8.48 -0.18
C TYR A 162 4.82 9.22 0.26
N SER A 163 3.74 8.48 0.44
CA SER A 163 2.45 8.98 0.92
C SER A 163 1.96 8.16 2.10
N ALA A 164 1.76 8.83 3.24
CA ALA A 164 1.22 8.20 4.45
C ALA A 164 -0.21 7.68 4.22
N GLN A 165 -1.03 8.40 3.44
CA GLN A 165 -2.39 7.97 3.11
C GLN A 165 -2.39 6.63 2.37
N VAL A 166 -1.53 6.50 1.34
CA VAL A 166 -1.37 5.24 0.61
C VAL A 166 -0.86 4.16 1.56
N GLY A 167 0.18 4.45 2.35
CA GLY A 167 0.72 3.48 3.31
C GLY A 167 -0.32 2.91 4.27
N VAL A 168 -1.19 3.77 4.84
CA VAL A 168 -2.27 3.34 5.74
C VAL A 168 -3.32 2.52 4.99
N GLN A 169 -3.76 2.95 3.81
CA GLN A 169 -4.71 2.20 2.99
C GLN A 169 -4.17 0.80 2.65
N SER A 170 -2.92 0.74 2.23
CA SER A 170 -2.20 -0.48 1.88
C SER A 170 -1.94 -1.41 3.06
N PHE A 171 -1.87 -0.88 4.28
CA PHE A 171 -1.83 -1.68 5.50
C PHE A 171 -3.16 -2.41 5.72
N PHE A 172 -4.30 -1.71 5.60
CA PHE A 172 -5.62 -2.31 5.80
C PHE A 172 -6.00 -3.33 4.71
N GLN A 173 -5.32 -3.33 3.56
CA GLN A 173 -5.43 -4.38 2.56
C GLN A 173 -4.63 -5.64 2.89
N THR A 174 -3.73 -5.61 3.89
CA THR A 174 -2.99 -6.81 4.32
C THR A 174 -3.83 -7.72 5.22
N PRO A 175 -3.56 -9.04 5.27
CA PRO A 175 -4.22 -9.96 6.20
C PRO A 175 -4.06 -9.53 7.67
N ILE A 176 -2.90 -8.96 8.03
CA ILE A 176 -2.61 -8.46 9.38
C ILE A 176 -3.49 -7.24 9.68
N GLY A 177 -3.54 -6.27 8.77
CA GLY A 177 -4.36 -5.06 8.92
C GLY A 177 -5.85 -5.38 9.01
N LEU A 178 -6.35 -6.29 8.17
CA LEU A 178 -7.73 -6.80 8.23
C LEU A 178 -8.03 -7.47 9.57
N THR A 179 -7.11 -8.29 10.07
CA THR A 179 -7.28 -8.98 11.36
C THR A 179 -7.36 -7.99 12.52
N ILE A 180 -6.46 -7.00 12.57
CA ILE A 180 -6.45 -5.95 13.60
C ILE A 180 -7.75 -5.13 13.52
N ALA A 181 -8.17 -4.73 12.33
CA ALA A 181 -9.41 -3.98 12.12
C ALA A 181 -10.64 -4.79 12.60
N PHE A 182 -10.72 -6.07 12.24
CA PHE A 182 -11.82 -6.95 12.63
C PHE A 182 -11.91 -7.14 14.14
N VAL A 183 -10.78 -7.39 14.81
CA VAL A 183 -10.73 -7.51 16.28
C VAL A 183 -11.18 -6.21 16.96
N PHE A 184 -10.77 -5.05 16.44
CA PHE A 184 -11.23 -3.76 16.95
C PHE A 184 -12.74 -3.58 16.79
N VAL A 185 -13.31 -3.92 15.63
CA VAL A 185 -14.76 -3.85 15.39
C VAL A 185 -15.51 -4.76 16.37
N ILE A 186 -15.06 -6.00 16.57
CA ILE A 186 -15.66 -6.91 17.55
C ILE A 186 -15.58 -6.33 18.97
N ALA A 187 -14.42 -5.81 19.37
CA ALA A 187 -14.26 -5.22 20.70
C ALA A 187 -15.23 -4.06 20.94
N VAL A 188 -15.39 -3.17 19.96
CA VAL A 188 -16.35 -2.06 20.02
C VAL A 188 -17.78 -2.57 20.10
N LEU A 189 -18.15 -3.58 19.29
CA LEU A 189 -19.49 -4.18 19.35
C LEU A 189 -19.79 -4.80 20.71
N LEU A 190 -18.83 -5.51 21.31
CA LEU A 190 -18.99 -6.08 22.65
C LEU A 190 -19.16 -5.01 23.72
N ILE A 191 -18.43 -3.88 23.62
CA ILE A 191 -18.60 -2.74 24.52
C ILE A 191 -20.00 -2.13 24.35
N LEU A 192 -20.46 -1.94 23.11
CA LEU A 192 -21.79 -1.40 22.84
C LEU A 192 -22.89 -2.31 23.36
N VAL A 193 -22.81 -3.62 23.11
CA VAL A 193 -23.78 -4.60 23.63
C VAL A 193 -23.82 -4.55 25.15
N ASN A 194 -22.66 -4.57 25.83
CA ASN A 194 -22.61 -4.48 27.28
C ASN A 194 -23.15 -3.14 27.81
N TYR A 195 -22.86 -2.03 27.12
CA TYR A 195 -23.39 -0.71 27.48
C TYR A 195 -24.92 -0.67 27.37
N PHE A 196 -25.49 -1.20 26.28
CA PHE A 196 -26.94 -1.24 26.10
C PHE A 196 -27.64 -2.29 26.99
N ASP A 197 -27.03 -3.45 27.26
CA ASP A 197 -27.59 -4.46 28.19
C ASP A 197 -27.67 -3.92 29.63
N LEU A 198 -26.78 -2.99 30.01
CA LEU A 198 -26.82 -2.32 31.32
C LEU A 198 -27.91 -1.24 31.42
N ASP A 199 -28.40 -0.70 30.31
CA ASP A 199 -29.46 0.33 30.28
C ASP A 199 -30.88 -0.28 30.23
N PHE A 200 -31.02 -1.59 29.94
CA PHE A 200 -32.32 -2.29 29.86
C PHE A 200 -32.69 -3.14 31.09
N ASN A 201 -31.85 -3.14 32.14
CA ASN A 201 -32.08 -3.84 33.43
C ASN A 201 -32.14 -2.84 34.59
#